data_AF-A0A414DI95-F1
#
_entry.id   AF-A0A414DI95-F1
#
_cell.length_a   1.000
_cell.length_b   1.000
_cell.length_c   1.000
_cell.angle_alpha   90.00
_cell.angle_beta   90.00
_cell.angle_gamma   90.00
#
_symmetry.space_group_name_H-M   'P 1'
#
loop_
_entity.id
_entity.type
_entity.pdbx_description
1 polymer ?
#
loop_
_entity_poly.entity_id
_entity_poly.type
_entity_poly.pdbx_seq_one_letter_code
_entity_poly.pdbx_strand_id
1 'polypeptide(L)'
;MKHNYKRITALAGMTALLVSMPVSVYAGQIRNTYTANLSNVLGSVDVSALKENPVVKGSNIVVDSDTDDWDDITSRTADAAGVKLWKAAVSSDYSKLYFMYEGTVQTEWDYSYMGSNPVSITYADGTTGISDKIQFTGWKDSAQAKNSWYGDIENSETVTVNNAHGNTAGPYVVETAIPFDFFANSDFKITFAGTTVDIKDIEVLDGQKVEKDDTEAVYNGIVIDGEFADWDAVKKYNAVCPNDAHNECISKTAMMFDGDYVYVYVKDGTGGDASGAGAHSNGRYSITTDLGYELVFQLDSKGYVNGVDGVDCRHVGNQWEIAVPKSALPAYNKTISFGLYRSEPFISGTANIKDDGSSDDKIIYDIRYDGLYGDWEYYPHTTIQYSTAGTHHNMVDSAGALFSNESTVLGHVYTTMPEHLNEAGGEFTQAVTFKFNDSYNQVLYPRFVTVDEQGNINWNPKRDRLSDGTYEFYMFDTSAWGTSKNINELDDADICYGKMIVTVGSNRDECEFYFDLDKVAQKLGCDVSDFKQISAQFGRLGQEWINTAGASSGAWLGLFICIAGTCGVVVYKKKKGSIQV
;
A
#
# COMPACT_ATOMS: atom_id res chain seq x y z
N MET A 1 -17.36 -12.90 50.29
CA MET A 1 -17.09 -13.15 51.73
C MET A 1 -15.57 -13.23 51.94
N LYS A 2 -15.05 -12.37 52.83
CA LYS A 2 -13.84 -12.46 53.68
C LYS A 2 -12.49 -13.00 53.11
N HIS A 3 -11.58 -12.05 52.88
CA HIS A 3 -10.21 -11.91 53.45
C HIS A 3 -9.61 -13.04 54.33
N ASN A 4 -8.34 -13.46 54.10
CA ASN A 4 -7.16 -13.00 54.89
C ASN A 4 -5.87 -13.88 54.77
N TYR A 5 -4.77 -13.17 54.46
CA TYR A 5 -3.34 -13.23 54.82
C TYR A 5 -2.63 -14.36 55.64
N LYS A 6 -1.39 -14.60 55.16
CA LYS A 6 -0.04 -14.65 55.83
C LYS A 6 0.50 -15.93 56.52
N ARG A 7 1.62 -16.40 55.93
CA ARG A 7 2.97 -16.80 56.46
C ARG A 7 3.07 -17.27 57.92
N ILE A 8 3.85 -18.34 58.14
CA ILE A 8 5.04 -18.38 59.03
C ILE A 8 5.91 -19.60 58.72
N THR A 9 7.22 -19.34 58.72
CA THR A 9 8.40 -20.19 58.52
C THR A 9 8.78 -20.96 59.79
N ALA A 10 9.35 -22.17 59.70
CA ALA A 10 10.53 -22.61 60.49
C ALA A 10 10.99 -24.05 60.18
N LEU A 11 12.21 -24.11 59.64
CA LEU A 11 13.31 -25.08 59.77
C LEU A 11 13.21 -26.19 60.85
N ALA A 12 13.58 -27.44 60.50
CA ALA A 12 14.68 -28.21 61.13
C ALA A 12 14.70 -29.70 60.70
N GLY A 13 15.81 -30.11 60.07
CA GLY A 13 16.55 -31.37 60.22
C GLY A 13 15.85 -32.73 60.25
N MET A 14 16.21 -33.62 59.32
CA MET A 14 16.83 -34.90 59.67
C MET A 14 17.48 -35.62 58.48
N THR A 15 18.63 -36.17 58.80
CA THR A 15 19.66 -36.90 58.03
C THR A 15 19.21 -38.32 57.63
N ALA A 16 19.68 -38.82 56.47
CA ALA A 16 20.49 -40.06 56.33
C ALA A 16 20.16 -40.98 55.12
N LEU A 17 21.23 -41.20 54.33
CA LEU A 17 21.64 -42.35 53.48
C LEU A 17 20.73 -42.80 52.30
N LEU A 18 21.09 -42.53 51.03
CA LEU A 18 22.15 -43.10 50.16
C LEU A 18 22.03 -44.61 49.86
N VAL A 19 21.57 -44.93 48.63
CA VAL A 19 22.09 -46.03 47.79
C VAL A 19 22.02 -45.62 46.28
N SER A 20 23.21 -45.36 45.70
CA SER A 20 23.73 -45.48 44.31
C SER A 20 22.81 -45.47 43.07
N MET A 21 23.07 -44.89 41.88
CA MET A 21 24.13 -44.11 41.14
C MET A 21 23.59 -43.95 39.67
N PRO A 22 24.12 -43.15 38.72
CA PRO A 22 24.83 -41.86 38.77
C PRO A 22 24.10 -40.75 37.97
N VAL A 23 24.06 -39.52 38.50
CA VAL A 23 23.90 -38.31 37.69
C VAL A 23 25.28 -37.66 37.66
N SER A 24 25.97 -37.74 36.52
CA SER A 24 27.16 -36.93 36.27
C SER A 24 26.72 -35.51 35.92
N VAL A 25 26.55 -34.69 36.95
CA VAL A 25 26.71 -33.25 36.85
C VAL A 25 28.19 -33.00 36.57
N TYR A 26 28.55 -32.70 35.32
CA TYR A 26 29.86 -32.10 35.03
C TYR A 26 29.74 -30.58 35.19
N ALA A 27 29.73 -30.13 36.45
CA ALA A 27 30.25 -28.82 36.81
C ALA A 27 31.77 -28.95 36.77
N GLY A 28 32.32 -28.69 35.59
CA GLY A 28 33.75 -28.77 35.32
C GLY A 28 34.04 -27.93 34.10
N GLN A 29 34.12 -26.62 34.31
CA GLN A 29 34.72 -25.70 33.38
C GLN A 29 36.21 -26.08 33.28
N ILE A 30 36.53 -27.07 32.43
CA ILE A 30 37.90 -27.22 31.94
C ILE A 30 38.10 -26.04 31.00
N ARG A 31 38.56 -24.93 31.58
CA ARG A 31 39.37 -23.97 30.83
C ARG A 31 40.50 -24.80 30.25
N ASN A 32 40.43 -25.07 28.95
CA ASN A 32 41.51 -25.73 28.26
C ASN A 32 42.69 -24.75 28.29
N THR A 33 43.60 -24.95 29.24
CA THR A 33 44.79 -24.12 29.45
C THR A 33 45.81 -24.23 28.31
N TYR A 34 45.44 -24.89 27.21
CA TYR A 34 46.21 -24.94 25.96
C TYR A 34 45.92 -23.79 25.00
N THR A 35 44.81 -23.05 25.13
CA THR A 35 44.51 -21.88 24.27
C THR A 35 45.01 -20.56 24.84
N ALA A 36 45.34 -20.49 26.14
CA ALA A 36 45.81 -19.26 26.79
C ALA A 36 47.33 -18.99 26.66
N ASN A 37 48.09 -19.90 26.06
CA ASN A 37 49.54 -19.74 25.84
C ASN A 37 49.92 -19.42 24.39
N LEU A 38 48.95 -19.12 23.53
CA LEU A 38 49.17 -18.55 22.19
C LEU A 38 48.68 -17.10 22.08
N SER A 39 47.99 -16.57 23.08
CA SER A 39 47.45 -15.20 23.09
C SER A 39 48.44 -14.15 23.62
N ASN A 40 49.69 -14.52 23.88
CA ASN A 40 50.74 -13.57 24.25
C ASN A 40 51.85 -13.66 23.20
N VAL A 41 51.91 -12.62 22.36
CA VAL A 41 52.86 -12.38 21.26
C VAL A 41 52.49 -13.03 19.92
N LEU A 42 51.31 -12.67 19.37
CA LEU A 42 51.26 -12.35 17.94
C LEU A 42 51.59 -10.86 17.84
N GLY A 43 52.72 -10.52 17.22
CA GLY A 43 52.92 -9.14 16.78
C GLY A 43 51.81 -8.81 15.77
N SER A 44 51.47 -7.53 15.67
CA SER A 44 50.60 -7.04 14.58
C SER A 44 51.06 -7.64 13.25
N VAL A 45 50.14 -8.15 12.45
CA VAL A 45 50.48 -8.69 11.12
C VAL A 45 51.20 -7.61 10.32
N ASP A 46 52.34 -7.94 9.71
CA ASP A 46 53.03 -6.99 8.84
C ASP A 46 52.25 -6.82 7.54
N VAL A 47 51.50 -5.72 7.46
CA VAL A 47 50.68 -5.33 6.30
C VAL A 47 51.44 -4.46 5.30
N SER A 48 52.77 -4.29 5.45
CA SER A 48 53.55 -3.39 4.59
C SER A 48 53.47 -3.74 3.10
N ALA A 49 53.34 -5.04 2.78
CA ALA A 49 53.18 -5.51 1.40
C ALA A 49 51.87 -5.03 0.75
N LEU A 50 50.82 -4.77 1.54
CA LEU A 50 49.52 -4.32 1.04
C LEU A 50 49.55 -2.88 0.52
N LYS A 51 50.60 -2.10 0.84
CA LYS A 51 50.76 -0.73 0.34
C LYS A 51 51.02 -0.66 -1.17
N GLU A 52 51.35 -1.79 -1.78
CA GLU A 52 51.55 -1.92 -3.22
C GLU A 52 50.25 -2.29 -3.97
N ASN A 53 49.16 -2.55 -3.25
CA ASN A 53 47.87 -2.90 -3.82
C ASN A 53 47.26 -1.73 -4.63
N PRO A 54 46.32 -2.00 -5.55
CA PRO A 54 45.52 -0.97 -6.19
C PRO A 54 44.78 -0.11 -5.16
N VAL A 55 44.87 1.21 -5.28
CA VAL A 55 44.16 2.15 -4.40
C VAL A 55 42.94 2.71 -5.13
N VAL A 56 41.79 2.70 -4.46
CA VAL A 56 40.54 3.28 -4.94
C VAL A 56 40.07 4.38 -3.99
N LYS A 57 39.35 5.37 -4.52
CA LYS A 57 38.82 6.46 -3.72
C LYS A 57 37.61 5.97 -2.93
N GLY A 58 37.55 6.27 -1.64
CA GLY A 58 36.42 5.86 -0.81
C GLY A 58 36.70 6.02 0.68
N SER A 59 35.65 6.31 1.45
CA SER A 59 35.69 6.11 2.89
C SER A 59 35.80 4.62 3.21
N ASN A 60 36.22 4.30 4.44
CA ASN A 60 36.12 2.92 4.92
C ASN A 60 34.66 2.44 4.92
N ILE A 61 34.46 1.16 4.61
CA ILE A 61 33.14 0.53 4.56
C ILE A 61 32.47 0.58 5.93
N VAL A 62 31.19 0.95 5.93
CA VAL A 62 30.28 0.88 7.07
C VAL A 62 29.50 -0.42 6.95
N VAL A 63 29.66 -1.32 7.92
CA VAL A 63 29.04 -2.65 7.89
C VAL A 63 27.58 -2.54 8.34
N ASP A 64 26.65 -2.30 7.42
CA ASP A 64 25.22 -2.05 7.70
C ASP A 64 24.20 -2.67 6.72
N SER A 65 24.67 -3.48 5.77
CA SER A 65 23.94 -4.11 4.65
C SER A 65 23.47 -3.15 3.55
N ASP A 66 23.89 -1.89 3.59
CA ASP A 66 23.83 -0.98 2.44
C ASP A 66 25.05 -1.25 1.54
N THR A 67 24.85 -1.27 0.23
CA THR A 67 25.93 -1.58 -0.72
C THR A 67 26.54 -0.32 -1.35
N ASP A 68 26.05 0.86 -0.99
CA ASP A 68 26.44 2.14 -1.59
C ASP A 68 27.93 2.46 -1.48
N ASP A 69 28.59 2.06 -0.40
CA ASP A 69 30.02 2.27 -0.19
C ASP A 69 30.92 1.25 -0.93
N TRP A 70 30.31 0.32 -1.68
CA TRP A 70 31.00 -0.68 -2.50
C TRP A 70 31.06 -0.33 -4.00
N ASP A 71 30.46 0.79 -4.44
CA ASP A 71 30.29 1.13 -5.86
C ASP A 71 31.59 1.08 -6.68
N ASP A 72 32.70 1.58 -6.12
CA ASP A 72 34.02 1.62 -6.77
C ASP A 72 34.87 0.34 -6.55
N ILE A 73 34.36 -0.66 -5.84
CA ILE A 73 35.07 -1.92 -5.57
C ILE A 73 34.75 -2.95 -6.66
N THR A 74 35.78 -3.63 -7.19
CA THR A 74 35.60 -4.65 -8.24
C THR A 74 34.65 -5.76 -7.80
N SER A 75 33.55 -5.88 -8.51
CA SER A 75 32.62 -7.00 -8.42
C SER A 75 33.24 -8.26 -9.03
N ARG A 76 33.16 -9.37 -8.29
CA ARG A 76 33.67 -10.68 -8.70
C ARG A 76 32.49 -11.63 -8.85
N THR A 77 32.41 -12.31 -9.98
CA THR A 77 31.36 -13.32 -10.23
C THR A 77 31.56 -14.54 -9.32
N ALA A 78 30.46 -15.19 -8.97
CA ALA A 78 30.42 -16.42 -8.19
C ALA A 78 29.94 -17.59 -9.07
N ASP A 79 30.58 -18.75 -8.92
CA ASP A 79 30.15 -20.02 -9.54
C ASP A 79 29.17 -20.80 -8.64
N ALA A 80 28.98 -20.36 -7.39
CA ALA A 80 28.09 -21.00 -6.44
C ALA A 80 26.62 -20.60 -6.67
N ALA A 81 25.74 -21.59 -6.66
CA ALA A 81 24.29 -21.36 -6.74
C ALA A 81 23.81 -20.46 -5.60
N GLY A 82 23.01 -19.44 -5.94
CA GLY A 82 22.43 -18.50 -4.97
C GLY A 82 23.34 -17.35 -4.57
N VAL A 83 24.57 -17.26 -5.07
CA VAL A 83 25.44 -16.07 -4.95
C VAL A 83 25.52 -15.41 -6.32
N LYS A 84 25.14 -14.13 -6.40
CA LYS A 84 25.18 -13.34 -7.64
C LYS A 84 26.57 -12.76 -7.86
N LEU A 85 27.14 -12.13 -6.84
CA LEU A 85 28.46 -11.53 -6.85
C LEU A 85 29.04 -11.42 -5.43
N TRP A 86 30.33 -11.13 -5.36
CA TRP A 86 31.00 -10.75 -4.13
C TRP A 86 32.08 -9.69 -4.37
N LYS A 87 32.41 -8.95 -3.32
CA LYS A 87 33.40 -7.87 -3.31
C LYS A 87 34.28 -8.00 -2.06
N ALA A 88 35.50 -7.49 -2.15
CA ALA A 88 36.42 -7.40 -1.01
C ALA A 88 37.27 -6.13 -1.16
N ALA A 89 37.60 -5.51 -0.03
CA ALA A 89 38.41 -4.30 0.04
C ALA A 89 39.25 -4.28 1.32
N VAL A 90 40.39 -3.60 1.30
CA VAL A 90 41.24 -3.36 2.48
C VAL A 90 40.99 -1.95 2.99
N SER A 91 40.86 -1.81 4.32
CA SER A 91 40.65 -0.51 4.94
C SER A 91 41.83 0.44 4.72
N SER A 92 41.58 1.74 4.77
CA SER A 92 42.58 2.78 4.50
C SER A 92 43.76 2.81 5.47
N ASP A 93 43.54 2.28 6.68
CA ASP A 93 44.55 2.12 7.72
C ASP A 93 45.16 0.70 7.75
N TYR A 94 44.78 -0.16 6.80
CA TYR A 94 45.22 -1.55 6.67
C TYR A 94 44.86 -2.42 7.89
N SER A 95 43.88 -2.00 8.71
CA SER A 95 43.47 -2.72 9.91
C SER A 95 42.42 -3.80 9.67
N LYS A 96 41.63 -3.69 8.60
CA LYS A 96 40.49 -4.58 8.31
C LYS A 96 40.48 -5.04 6.85
N LEU A 97 40.09 -6.29 6.63
CA LEU A 97 39.60 -6.81 5.35
C LEU A 97 38.07 -6.75 5.37
N TYR A 98 37.49 -5.98 4.47
CA TYR A 98 36.06 -5.95 4.20
C TYR A 98 35.70 -7.02 3.18
N PHE A 99 34.53 -7.64 3.36
CA PHE A 99 34.00 -8.64 2.45
C PHE A 99 32.48 -8.52 2.36
N MET A 100 31.94 -8.51 1.14
CA MET A 100 30.51 -8.47 0.88
C MET A 100 30.12 -9.50 -0.18
N TYR A 101 28.94 -10.10 -0.04
CA TYR A 101 28.32 -10.88 -1.10
C TYR A 101 26.80 -10.75 -1.09
N GLU A 102 26.21 -10.83 -2.28
CA GLU A 102 24.77 -10.74 -2.49
C GLU A 102 24.24 -11.87 -3.37
N GLY A 103 22.94 -12.10 -3.30
CA GLY A 103 22.25 -13.09 -4.12
C GLY A 103 20.75 -13.04 -3.91
N THR A 104 20.06 -14.15 -4.20
CA THR A 104 18.60 -14.24 -4.08
C THR A 104 18.21 -15.45 -3.26
N VAL A 105 17.22 -15.27 -2.39
CA VAL A 105 16.62 -16.33 -1.55
C VAL A 105 15.11 -16.35 -1.75
N GLN A 106 14.51 -17.51 -1.49
CA GLN A 106 13.09 -17.74 -1.81
C GLN A 106 12.13 -17.30 -0.69
N THR A 107 12.62 -17.17 0.54
CA THR A 107 11.78 -16.91 1.71
C THR A 107 12.55 -16.13 2.78
N GLU A 108 11.83 -15.28 3.52
CA GLU A 108 12.32 -14.49 4.65
C GLU A 108 12.98 -15.33 5.77
N TRP A 109 12.70 -16.64 5.81
CA TRP A 109 13.21 -17.56 6.82
C TRP A 109 14.50 -18.28 6.41
N ASP A 110 14.91 -18.18 5.15
CA ASP A 110 16.10 -18.84 4.64
C ASP A 110 17.35 -17.99 4.92
N TYR A 111 18.24 -18.50 5.78
CA TYR A 111 19.57 -17.93 6.06
C TYR A 111 20.69 -18.91 5.66
N SER A 112 20.38 -19.91 4.82
CA SER A 112 21.35 -20.93 4.39
C SER A 112 22.53 -20.33 3.61
N TYR A 113 22.36 -19.16 2.97
CA TYR A 113 23.41 -18.43 2.28
C TYR A 113 24.56 -17.97 3.20
N MET A 114 24.34 -17.90 4.52
CA MET A 114 25.39 -17.60 5.49
C MET A 114 26.36 -18.79 5.64
N GLY A 115 25.84 -20.01 5.68
CA GLY A 115 26.65 -21.21 5.95
C GLY A 115 27.16 -21.95 4.72
N SER A 116 26.59 -21.70 3.54
CA SER A 116 26.78 -22.56 2.36
C SER A 116 28.12 -22.33 1.63
N ASN A 117 28.68 -21.12 1.73
CA ASN A 117 29.90 -20.73 1.03
C ASN A 117 30.91 -20.14 2.01
N PRO A 118 31.75 -20.95 2.68
CA PRO A 118 32.82 -20.40 3.50
C PRO A 118 33.90 -19.76 2.62
N VAL A 119 34.52 -18.69 3.09
CA VAL A 119 35.70 -18.09 2.48
C VAL A 119 36.92 -18.93 2.87
N SER A 120 37.68 -19.41 1.89
CA SER A 120 38.93 -20.12 2.12
C SER A 120 40.12 -19.19 1.95
N ILE A 121 41.04 -19.23 2.91
CA ILE A 121 42.30 -18.47 2.93
C ILE A 121 43.44 -19.45 2.72
N THR A 122 44.26 -19.21 1.69
CA THR A 122 45.43 -20.05 1.38
C THR A 122 46.69 -19.20 1.46
N TYR A 123 47.50 -19.42 2.49
CA TYR A 123 48.76 -18.70 2.70
C TYR A 123 49.86 -19.19 1.74
N ALA A 124 50.65 -18.26 1.22
CA ALA A 124 51.72 -18.57 0.27
C ALA A 124 52.83 -19.45 0.87
N ASP A 125 53.06 -19.33 2.17
CA ASP A 125 54.03 -20.13 2.94
C ASP A 125 53.50 -21.52 3.36
N GLY A 126 52.24 -21.84 3.03
CA GLY A 126 51.59 -23.09 3.40
C GLY A 126 51.12 -23.15 4.85
N THR A 127 51.07 -22.02 5.56
CA THR A 127 50.49 -21.94 6.91
C THR A 127 49.05 -22.47 6.91
N THR A 128 48.70 -23.21 7.97
CA THR A 128 47.33 -23.69 8.23
C THR A 128 46.95 -23.49 9.70
N GLY A 129 45.69 -23.22 10.01
CA GLY A 129 45.18 -23.06 11.37
C GLY A 129 43.79 -22.43 11.46
N ILE A 130 43.60 -21.59 12.48
CA ILE A 130 42.30 -20.94 12.76
C ILE A 130 41.85 -20.02 11.63
N SER A 131 42.79 -19.44 10.89
CA SER A 131 42.56 -18.38 9.91
C SER A 131 42.57 -18.85 8.45
N ASP A 132 42.49 -20.16 8.21
CA ASP A 132 42.40 -20.73 6.85
C ASP A 132 40.99 -20.65 6.28
N LYS A 133 40.02 -20.30 7.12
CA LYS A 133 38.61 -20.26 6.74
C LYS A 133 37.86 -19.21 7.55
N ILE A 134 36.99 -18.49 6.85
CA ILE A 134 35.97 -17.63 7.44
C ILE A 134 34.62 -18.22 7.06
N GLN A 135 33.80 -18.50 8.07
CA GLN A 135 32.45 -19.02 7.90
C GLN A 135 31.46 -17.99 8.41
N PHE A 136 30.29 -17.88 7.79
CA PHE A 136 29.25 -16.98 8.28
C PHE A 136 28.13 -17.78 8.93
N THR A 137 27.58 -17.23 10.00
CA THR A 137 26.32 -17.69 10.59
C THR A 137 25.40 -16.49 10.70
N GLY A 138 24.13 -16.68 10.40
CA GLY A 138 23.14 -15.62 10.52
C GLY A 138 21.75 -16.18 10.75
N TRP A 139 20.92 -15.32 11.33
CA TRP A 139 19.50 -15.51 11.54
C TRP A 139 18.86 -14.12 11.55
N LYS A 140 17.55 -14.06 11.77
CA LYS A 140 16.82 -12.79 11.84
C LYS A 140 17.51 -11.83 12.82
N ASP A 141 17.86 -10.65 12.32
CA ASP A 141 18.47 -9.53 13.05
C ASP A 141 19.88 -9.80 13.63
N SER A 142 20.61 -10.82 13.18
CA SER A 142 21.96 -11.08 13.68
C SER A 142 22.82 -11.92 12.73
N ALA A 143 24.11 -11.58 12.68
CA ALA A 143 25.12 -12.33 11.94
C ALA A 143 26.45 -12.34 12.69
N GLN A 144 27.29 -13.34 12.40
CA GLN A 144 28.62 -13.48 12.99
C GLN A 144 29.59 -14.19 12.04
N ALA A 145 30.79 -13.66 11.92
CA ALA A 145 31.92 -14.34 11.29
C ALA A 145 32.61 -15.32 12.27
N LYS A 146 32.88 -16.53 11.79
CA LYS A 146 33.49 -17.64 12.52
C LYS A 146 34.79 -18.07 11.84
N ASN A 147 35.74 -18.53 12.64
CA ASN A 147 37.01 -19.06 12.18
C ASN A 147 36.90 -20.53 11.71
N SER A 148 38.02 -21.14 11.29
CA SER A 148 38.04 -22.53 10.79
C SER A 148 37.66 -23.59 11.82
N TRP A 149 37.65 -23.26 13.12
CA TRP A 149 37.22 -24.14 14.21
C TRP A 149 35.83 -23.78 14.74
N TYR A 150 35.10 -22.94 14.01
CA TYR A 150 33.76 -22.46 14.35
C TYR A 150 33.71 -21.58 15.62
N GLY A 151 34.86 -21.02 16.03
CA GLY A 151 34.93 -20.00 17.08
C GLY A 151 34.68 -18.60 16.50
N ASP A 152 34.17 -17.68 17.32
CA ASP A 152 33.98 -16.29 16.92
C ASP A 152 35.32 -15.63 16.56
N ILE A 153 35.33 -14.87 15.47
CA ILE A 153 36.48 -14.01 15.13
C ILE A 153 36.38 -12.76 15.99
N GLU A 154 37.31 -12.59 16.92
CA GLU A 154 37.35 -11.44 17.83
C GLU A 154 37.47 -10.13 17.03
N ASN A 155 36.73 -9.10 17.42
CA ASN A 155 36.68 -7.78 16.76
C ASN A 155 36.23 -7.80 15.29
N SER A 156 35.59 -8.88 14.83
CA SER A 156 34.87 -8.89 13.56
C SER A 156 33.50 -8.23 13.69
N GLU A 157 33.04 -7.63 12.60
CA GLU A 157 31.69 -7.11 12.44
C GLU A 157 31.04 -7.88 11.28
N THR A 158 29.78 -8.29 11.44
CA THR A 158 29.03 -8.98 10.38
C THR A 158 27.57 -8.59 10.46
N VAL A 159 26.99 -8.23 9.33
CA VAL A 159 25.56 -7.94 9.19
C VAL A 159 25.01 -8.67 7.98
N THR A 160 23.70 -8.87 7.99
CA THR A 160 23.00 -9.40 6.83
C THR A 160 21.56 -8.90 6.80
N VAL A 161 21.04 -8.72 5.59
CA VAL A 161 19.63 -8.48 5.34
C VAL A 161 19.10 -9.55 4.37
N ASN A 162 17.92 -10.08 4.68
CA ASN A 162 17.13 -10.90 3.77
C ASN A 162 15.87 -10.11 3.41
N ASN A 163 15.76 -9.68 2.15
CA ASN A 163 14.61 -8.93 1.66
C ASN A 163 13.54 -9.82 1.03
N ALA A 164 13.70 -11.15 0.97
CA ALA A 164 12.59 -12.03 0.61
C ALA A 164 11.44 -11.85 1.60
N HIS A 165 10.20 -11.91 1.11
CA HIS A 165 9.04 -11.55 1.91
C HIS A 165 7.81 -12.34 1.45
N GLY A 166 7.11 -12.98 2.41
CA GLY A 166 5.98 -13.87 2.10
C GLY A 166 6.36 -14.99 1.13
N ASN A 167 5.69 -15.06 -0.02
CA ASN A 167 5.94 -16.05 -1.08
C ASN A 167 6.85 -15.53 -2.21
N THR A 168 7.44 -14.36 -2.04
CA THR A 168 8.21 -13.68 -3.09
C THR A 168 9.70 -13.75 -2.77
N ALA A 169 10.46 -14.28 -3.73
CA ALA A 169 11.91 -14.30 -3.65
C ALA A 169 12.47 -12.89 -3.61
N GLY A 170 13.54 -12.67 -2.86
CA GLY A 170 14.13 -11.36 -2.70
C GLY A 170 15.66 -11.42 -2.57
N PRO A 171 16.32 -10.26 -2.73
CA PRO A 171 17.75 -10.17 -2.59
C PRO A 171 18.17 -10.35 -1.12
N TYR A 172 19.36 -10.89 -0.92
CA TYR A 172 20.04 -10.81 0.37
C TYR A 172 21.41 -10.16 0.19
N VAL A 173 21.90 -9.52 1.24
CA VAL A 173 23.26 -8.98 1.33
C VAL A 173 23.90 -9.46 2.62
N VAL A 174 25.18 -9.79 2.56
CA VAL A 174 26.03 -10.06 3.73
C VAL A 174 27.23 -9.15 3.63
N GLU A 175 27.53 -8.47 4.72
CA GLU A 175 28.74 -7.67 4.85
C GLU A 175 29.52 -8.05 6.10
N THR A 176 30.84 -8.01 6.01
CA THR A 176 31.70 -8.25 7.16
C THR A 176 32.96 -7.41 7.12
N ALA A 177 33.47 -7.06 8.30
CA ALA A 177 34.82 -6.58 8.50
C ALA A 177 35.59 -7.59 9.37
N ILE A 178 36.76 -8.00 8.89
CA ILE A 178 37.65 -8.96 9.56
C ILE A 178 38.95 -8.23 9.92
N PRO A 179 39.36 -8.19 11.20
CA PRO A 179 40.59 -7.51 11.59
C PRO A 179 41.81 -8.26 11.02
N PHE A 180 42.82 -7.54 10.54
CA PHE A 180 44.00 -8.16 9.93
C PHE A 180 44.80 -9.03 10.90
N ASP A 181 44.75 -8.72 12.19
CA ASP A 181 45.37 -9.52 13.26
C ASP A 181 44.76 -10.93 13.41
N PHE A 182 43.63 -11.22 12.76
CA PHE A 182 43.10 -12.57 12.63
C PHE A 182 43.96 -13.45 11.70
N PHE A 183 44.55 -12.88 10.65
CA PHE A 183 45.31 -13.63 9.67
C PHE A 183 46.71 -13.99 10.19
N ALA A 184 47.30 -15.06 9.66
CA ALA A 184 48.64 -15.47 10.06
C ALA A 184 49.74 -14.56 9.50
N ASN A 185 49.52 -14.02 8.30
CA ASN A 185 50.36 -13.06 7.61
C ASN A 185 49.54 -12.34 6.51
N SER A 186 50.16 -11.42 5.76
CA SER A 186 49.52 -10.62 4.69
C SER A 186 49.76 -11.16 3.27
N ASP A 187 50.21 -12.41 3.11
CA ASP A 187 50.50 -13.04 1.82
C ASP A 187 49.65 -14.30 1.62
N PHE A 188 48.41 -14.11 1.16
CA PHE A 188 47.44 -15.18 1.00
C PHE A 188 46.50 -14.94 -0.19
N LYS A 189 45.82 -16.02 -0.60
CA LYS A 189 44.74 -15.99 -1.58
C LYS A 189 43.39 -16.19 -0.92
N ILE A 190 42.40 -15.44 -1.36
CA ILE A 190 41.00 -15.56 -0.96
C ILE A 190 40.29 -16.40 -2.02
N THR A 191 39.64 -17.49 -1.61
CA THR A 191 38.77 -18.29 -2.48
C THR A 191 37.35 -18.27 -1.93
N PHE A 192 36.41 -17.79 -2.72
CA PHE A 192 34.99 -17.76 -2.35
C PHE A 192 34.12 -18.06 -3.56
N ALA A 193 33.10 -18.89 -3.33
CA ALA A 193 32.10 -19.26 -4.33
C ALA A 193 32.70 -19.67 -5.70
N GLY A 194 33.82 -20.40 -5.70
CA GLY A 194 34.50 -20.87 -6.92
C GLY A 194 35.57 -19.92 -7.49
N THR A 195 35.58 -18.65 -7.08
CA THR A 195 36.53 -17.64 -7.58
C THR A 195 37.67 -17.44 -6.58
N THR A 196 38.91 -17.39 -7.09
CA THR A 196 40.13 -17.12 -6.30
C THR A 196 40.77 -15.82 -6.72
N VAL A 197 41.17 -14.99 -5.75
CA VAL A 197 41.91 -13.73 -5.94
C VAL A 197 43.08 -13.66 -4.97
N ASP A 198 44.18 -13.05 -5.40
CA ASP A 198 45.32 -12.77 -4.53
C ASP A 198 45.03 -11.53 -3.67
N ILE A 199 45.43 -11.52 -2.39
CA ILE A 199 45.23 -10.35 -1.53
C ILE A 199 45.91 -9.10 -2.10
N LYS A 200 46.96 -9.26 -2.92
CA LYS A 200 47.66 -8.15 -3.59
C LYS A 200 46.83 -7.49 -4.70
N ASP A 201 45.83 -8.20 -5.21
CA ASP A 201 44.91 -7.70 -6.24
C ASP A 201 43.61 -7.13 -5.63
N ILE A 202 43.48 -7.13 -4.30
CA ILE A 202 42.35 -6.51 -3.58
C ILE A 202 42.62 -5.02 -3.39
N GLU A 203 41.61 -4.21 -3.69
CA GLU A 203 41.68 -2.76 -3.62
C GLU A 203 41.78 -2.25 -2.18
N VAL A 204 42.62 -1.23 -1.97
CA VAL A 204 42.76 -0.49 -0.70
C VAL A 204 42.00 0.82 -0.82
N LEU A 205 41.16 1.11 0.18
CA LEU A 205 40.44 2.39 0.28
C LEU A 205 41.43 3.50 0.66
N ASP A 206 41.32 4.69 0.06
CA ASP A 206 42.19 5.81 0.42
C ASP A 206 41.75 6.60 1.67
N GLY A 207 40.59 6.23 2.24
CA GLY A 207 40.01 6.85 3.43
C GLY A 207 39.46 8.25 3.18
N GLN A 208 39.46 8.71 1.93
CA GLN A 208 38.86 9.98 1.57
C GLN A 208 37.37 9.74 1.37
N LYS A 209 36.56 10.38 2.21
CA LYS A 209 35.11 10.40 2.00
C LYS A 209 34.87 10.95 0.60
N VAL A 210 34.44 10.08 -0.30
CA VAL A 210 33.78 10.49 -1.52
C VAL A 210 32.45 11.06 -1.01
N GLU A 211 32.30 12.38 -1.06
CA GLU A 211 30.94 12.91 -1.08
C GLU A 211 30.36 12.35 -2.37
N LYS A 212 29.49 11.33 -2.23
CA LYS A 212 28.59 10.93 -3.32
C LYS A 212 27.98 12.25 -3.75
N ASP A 213 28.05 12.54 -5.05
CA ASP A 213 27.42 13.75 -5.57
C ASP A 213 25.93 13.55 -5.27
N ASP A 214 25.47 14.12 -4.14
CA ASP A 214 24.07 14.18 -3.73
C ASP A 214 23.31 15.11 -4.69
N THR A 215 23.70 15.14 -5.97
CA THR A 215 22.81 15.52 -7.05
C THR A 215 21.55 14.71 -6.87
N GLU A 216 20.47 15.40 -6.49
CA GLU A 216 19.16 14.82 -6.34
C GLU A 216 18.90 13.90 -7.53
N ALA A 217 18.54 12.64 -7.25
CA ALA A 217 18.25 11.65 -8.28
C ALA A 217 17.30 12.27 -9.31
N VAL A 218 17.72 12.28 -10.57
CA VAL A 218 16.97 12.92 -11.65
C VAL A 218 15.97 11.93 -12.20
N TYR A 219 14.70 12.32 -12.25
CA TYR A 219 13.66 11.49 -12.83
C TYR A 219 13.87 11.31 -14.34
N ASN A 220 14.01 10.06 -14.79
CA ASN A 220 14.23 9.69 -16.18
C ASN A 220 13.16 8.71 -16.73
N GLY A 221 12.02 8.59 -16.03
CA GLY A 221 11.01 7.57 -16.30
C GLY A 221 11.11 6.39 -15.33
N ILE A 222 10.03 5.60 -15.24
CA ILE A 222 9.98 4.36 -14.46
C ILE A 222 9.89 3.17 -15.41
N VAL A 223 10.65 2.11 -15.14
CA VAL A 223 10.65 0.85 -15.88
C VAL A 223 10.22 -0.27 -14.95
N ILE A 224 9.21 -1.05 -15.36
CA ILE A 224 8.71 -2.19 -14.56
C ILE A 224 9.56 -3.44 -14.82
N ASP A 225 10.71 -3.55 -14.16
CA ASP A 225 11.69 -4.64 -14.31
C ASP A 225 12.10 -5.36 -13.02
N GLY A 226 11.68 -4.89 -11.85
CA GLY A 226 11.99 -5.43 -10.53
C GLY A 226 13.24 -4.83 -9.89
N GLU A 227 13.88 -3.87 -10.53
CA GLU A 227 14.92 -3.01 -9.96
C GLU A 227 14.28 -1.68 -9.53
N PHE A 228 14.70 -1.12 -8.39
CA PHE A 228 13.97 0.02 -7.77
C PHE A 228 14.74 1.34 -7.76
N ALA A 229 15.87 1.42 -8.47
CA ALA A 229 16.74 2.59 -8.46
C ALA A 229 16.10 3.83 -9.13
N ASP A 230 15.25 3.62 -10.14
CA ASP A 230 14.48 4.68 -10.80
C ASP A 230 13.46 5.37 -9.87
N TRP A 231 13.02 4.68 -8.81
CA TRP A 231 12.18 5.23 -7.75
C TRP A 231 12.92 6.17 -6.79
N ASP A 232 14.25 6.28 -6.85
CA ASP A 232 15.00 7.17 -5.94
C ASP A 232 14.78 8.65 -6.24
N ALA A 233 14.44 8.98 -7.48
CA ALA A 233 13.99 10.31 -7.89
C ALA A 233 12.54 10.63 -7.47
N VAL A 234 11.78 9.63 -7.01
CA VAL A 234 10.37 9.78 -6.66
C VAL A 234 10.19 9.83 -5.15
N LYS A 235 9.50 10.87 -4.66
CA LYS A 235 9.25 11.05 -3.24
C LYS A 235 8.42 9.89 -2.66
N LYS A 236 9.00 9.18 -1.68
CA LYS A 236 8.35 8.10 -0.93
C LYS A 236 7.66 8.63 0.33
N TYR A 237 6.42 8.25 0.56
CA TYR A 237 5.58 8.62 1.69
C TYR A 237 5.47 7.45 2.68
N ASN A 238 5.43 7.74 3.98
CA ASN A 238 5.11 6.71 4.98
C ASN A 238 3.69 6.22 4.76
N ALA A 239 3.51 4.91 4.79
CA ALA A 239 2.19 4.27 4.72
C ALA A 239 2.01 3.38 5.94
N VAL A 240 0.77 3.29 6.42
CA VAL A 240 0.38 2.43 7.55
C VAL A 240 -0.93 1.76 7.22
N CYS A 241 -1.08 0.52 7.66
CA CYS A 241 -2.35 -0.19 7.52
C CYS A 241 -3.34 0.33 8.57
N PRO A 242 -4.61 0.59 8.21
CA PRO A 242 -5.63 1.11 9.13
C PRO A 242 -6.15 0.05 10.13
N ASN A 243 -5.71 -1.20 10.00
CA ASN A 243 -6.05 -2.27 10.94
C ASN A 243 -5.11 -2.22 12.15
N ASP A 244 -5.60 -1.79 13.31
CA ASP A 244 -4.79 -1.66 14.53
C ASP A 244 -4.11 -2.96 14.98
N ALA A 245 -4.66 -4.14 14.62
CA ALA A 245 -4.05 -5.43 14.91
C ALA A 245 -2.88 -5.78 13.97
N HIS A 246 -2.82 -5.13 12.81
CA HIS A 246 -1.88 -5.39 11.72
C HIS A 246 -1.48 -4.08 11.04
N ASN A 247 -0.95 -3.12 11.81
CA ASN A 247 -0.63 -1.78 11.32
C ASN A 247 0.66 -1.73 10.46
N GLU A 248 1.51 -2.74 10.57
CA GLU A 248 2.82 -2.86 9.91
C GLU A 248 2.79 -3.75 8.63
N CYS A 249 1.68 -3.80 7.89
CA CYS A 249 1.62 -4.55 6.61
C CYS A 249 2.31 -3.84 5.44
N ILE A 250 2.44 -2.51 5.52
CA ILE A 250 3.08 -1.65 4.52
C ILE A 250 3.87 -0.58 5.26
N SER A 251 4.93 -0.10 4.63
CA SER A 251 5.83 0.89 5.26
C SER A 251 5.98 2.17 4.44
N LYS A 252 5.99 2.04 3.10
CA LYS A 252 6.20 3.17 2.18
C LYS A 252 5.34 3.03 0.93
N THR A 253 4.96 4.17 0.36
CA THR A 253 4.35 4.24 -0.97
C THR A 253 4.92 5.40 -1.76
N ALA A 254 4.91 5.31 -3.09
CA ALA A 254 5.17 6.43 -3.98
C ALA A 254 4.24 6.35 -5.19
N MET A 255 4.02 7.48 -5.85
CA MET A 255 3.22 7.54 -7.07
C MET A 255 3.78 8.61 -8.00
N MET A 256 3.77 8.31 -9.30
CA MET A 256 4.09 9.24 -10.38
C MET A 256 3.06 9.07 -11.50
N PHE A 257 2.60 10.16 -12.09
CA PHE A 257 1.77 10.10 -13.29
C PHE A 257 2.58 10.66 -14.46
N ASP A 258 3.06 9.75 -15.33
CA ASP A 258 3.92 10.10 -16.47
C ASP A 258 3.29 9.66 -17.80
N GLY A 259 2.57 10.59 -18.43
CA GLY A 259 1.99 10.44 -19.76
C GLY A 259 0.90 9.38 -19.80
N ASP A 260 1.28 8.19 -20.24
CA ASP A 260 0.36 7.08 -20.52
C ASP A 260 0.16 6.15 -19.32
N TYR A 261 0.93 6.32 -18.25
CA TYR A 261 0.88 5.43 -17.09
C TYR A 261 0.91 6.19 -15.75
N VAL A 262 0.17 5.65 -14.80
CA VAL A 262 0.34 5.94 -13.37
C VAL A 262 1.22 4.85 -12.78
N TYR A 263 2.41 5.23 -12.34
CA TYR A 263 3.34 4.36 -11.66
C TYR A 263 3.09 4.43 -10.16
N VAL A 264 3.00 3.26 -9.53
CA VAL A 264 2.80 3.10 -8.09
C VAL A 264 3.91 2.22 -7.52
N TYR A 265 4.50 2.66 -6.41
CA TYR A 265 5.41 1.89 -5.59
C TYR A 265 4.76 1.58 -4.25
N VAL A 266 4.91 0.34 -3.79
CA VAL A 266 4.49 -0.09 -2.45
C VAL A 266 5.60 -0.90 -1.81
N LYS A 267 6.01 -0.54 -0.60
CA LYS A 267 6.92 -1.35 0.22
C LYS A 267 6.11 -2.06 1.29
N ASP A 268 6.25 -3.38 1.34
CA ASP A 268 5.72 -4.22 2.42
C ASP A 268 6.27 -3.74 3.78
N GLY A 269 5.58 -4.10 4.86
CA GLY A 269 5.99 -3.75 6.21
C GLY A 269 6.63 -4.92 6.95
N THR A 270 7.10 -4.68 8.16
CA THR A 270 7.77 -5.68 9.01
C THR A 270 6.83 -6.74 9.58
N GLY A 271 5.53 -6.46 9.59
CA GLY A 271 4.49 -7.30 10.20
C GLY A 271 3.50 -7.91 9.20
N GLY A 272 3.77 -7.82 7.90
CA GLY A 272 2.92 -8.35 6.84
C GLY A 272 3.19 -7.68 5.49
N ASP A 273 2.43 -8.05 4.48
CA ASP A 273 2.64 -7.62 3.10
C ASP A 273 1.49 -6.76 2.54
N ALA A 274 1.75 -6.13 1.40
CA ALA A 274 0.81 -5.27 0.70
C ALA A 274 -0.45 -6.00 0.23
N SER A 275 -0.41 -7.33 0.02
CA SER A 275 -1.57 -8.15 -0.36
C SER A 275 -2.51 -8.45 0.82
N GLY A 276 -1.99 -8.34 2.05
CA GLY A 276 -2.76 -8.41 3.30
C GLY A 276 -3.13 -7.05 3.89
N ALA A 277 -2.84 -5.93 3.21
CA ALA A 277 -3.10 -4.59 3.73
C ALA A 277 -4.59 -4.18 3.62
N GLY A 278 -5.00 -3.16 4.39
CA GLY A 278 -6.36 -2.62 4.37
C GLY A 278 -7.20 -3.01 5.58
N ALA A 279 -8.34 -2.33 5.75
CA ALA A 279 -9.24 -2.53 6.91
C ALA A 279 -9.82 -3.95 7.01
N HIS A 280 -9.80 -4.71 5.91
CA HIS A 280 -10.29 -6.08 5.81
C HIS A 280 -9.18 -7.07 5.45
N SER A 281 -7.92 -6.64 5.54
CA SER A 281 -6.72 -7.44 5.26
C SER A 281 -6.74 -8.20 3.93
N ASN A 282 -6.93 -7.47 2.84
CA ASN A 282 -7.18 -8.07 1.51
C ASN A 282 -6.48 -7.38 0.34
N GLY A 283 -5.58 -6.44 0.62
CA GLY A 283 -4.68 -5.86 -0.37
C GLY A 283 -5.39 -5.00 -1.41
N ARG A 284 -6.53 -4.39 -1.07
CA ARG A 284 -7.25 -3.49 -1.98
C ARG A 284 -6.75 -2.06 -1.89
N TYR A 285 -6.45 -1.49 -3.05
CA TYR A 285 -5.99 -0.11 -3.22
C TYR A 285 -6.89 0.62 -4.20
N SER A 286 -6.91 1.95 -4.13
CA SER A 286 -7.60 2.80 -5.09
C SER A 286 -6.72 3.92 -5.61
N ILE A 287 -6.93 4.23 -6.90
CA ILE A 287 -6.57 5.52 -7.49
C ILE A 287 -7.86 6.33 -7.56
N THR A 288 -7.91 7.42 -6.79
CA THR A 288 -9.09 8.30 -6.70
C THR A 288 -8.85 9.57 -7.52
N THR A 289 -9.74 9.88 -8.43
CA THR A 289 -9.67 11.11 -9.23
C THR A 289 -10.15 12.32 -8.44
N ASP A 290 -9.80 13.52 -8.86
CA ASP A 290 -10.30 14.77 -8.28
C ASP A 290 -11.82 15.00 -8.46
N LEU A 291 -12.46 14.17 -9.29
CA LEU A 291 -13.92 14.08 -9.43
C LEU A 291 -14.54 13.05 -8.45
N GLY A 292 -13.72 12.34 -7.67
CA GLY A 292 -14.18 11.35 -6.70
C GLY A 292 -14.48 9.97 -7.26
N TYR A 293 -14.17 9.72 -8.54
CA TYR A 293 -14.21 8.36 -9.08
C TYR A 293 -13.02 7.55 -8.59
N GLU A 294 -13.22 6.25 -8.38
CA GLU A 294 -12.19 5.35 -7.89
C GLU A 294 -11.92 4.22 -8.90
N LEU A 295 -10.66 4.06 -9.29
CA LEU A 295 -10.16 2.83 -9.90
C LEU A 295 -9.67 1.92 -8.78
N VAL A 296 -10.29 0.75 -8.61
CA VAL A 296 -9.93 -0.18 -7.53
C VAL A 296 -9.18 -1.38 -8.08
N PHE A 297 -8.07 -1.73 -7.45
CA PHE A 297 -7.30 -2.93 -7.77
C PHE A 297 -6.88 -3.66 -6.50
N GLN A 298 -6.44 -4.90 -6.67
CA GLN A 298 -6.05 -5.77 -5.57
C GLN A 298 -4.67 -6.39 -5.83
N LEU A 299 -3.77 -6.25 -4.86
CA LEU A 299 -2.50 -6.97 -4.83
C LEU A 299 -2.73 -8.34 -4.21
N ASP A 300 -2.17 -9.39 -4.82
CA ASP A 300 -2.28 -10.75 -4.29
C ASP A 300 -0.94 -11.32 -3.79
N SER A 301 -1.01 -12.41 -3.03
CA SER A 301 0.15 -13.03 -2.40
C SER A 301 1.08 -13.78 -3.37
N LYS A 302 0.79 -13.72 -4.68
CA LYS A 302 1.63 -14.28 -5.75
C LYS A 302 2.36 -13.20 -6.54
N GLY A 303 2.23 -11.93 -6.17
CA GLY A 303 2.89 -10.82 -6.85
C GLY A 303 2.12 -10.24 -8.03
N TYR A 304 0.80 -10.49 -8.14
CA TYR A 304 -0.03 -9.98 -9.24
C TYR A 304 -0.98 -8.86 -8.80
N VAL A 305 -1.34 -8.02 -9.77
CA VAL A 305 -2.41 -7.02 -9.68
C VAL A 305 -3.68 -7.55 -10.34
N ASN A 306 -4.80 -7.47 -9.63
CA ASN A 306 -6.11 -7.91 -10.10
C ASN A 306 -7.09 -6.73 -10.18
N GLY A 307 -8.06 -6.80 -11.09
CA GLY A 307 -9.16 -5.84 -11.21
C GLY A 307 -8.96 -4.72 -12.24
N VAL A 308 -7.78 -4.62 -12.86
CA VAL A 308 -7.48 -3.62 -13.89
C VAL A 308 -6.76 -4.28 -15.06
N ASP A 309 -7.30 -4.12 -16.26
CA ASP A 309 -6.71 -4.67 -17.49
C ASP A 309 -5.48 -3.86 -17.93
N GLY A 310 -4.47 -4.55 -18.45
CA GLY A 310 -3.27 -3.93 -19.03
C GLY A 310 -2.24 -3.42 -18.02
N VAL A 311 -2.38 -3.74 -16.74
CA VAL A 311 -1.37 -3.44 -15.72
C VAL A 311 -0.11 -4.28 -15.93
N ASP A 312 1.06 -3.65 -15.83
CA ASP A 312 2.34 -4.34 -15.63
C ASP A 312 2.78 -4.18 -14.18
N CYS A 313 3.29 -5.24 -13.56
CA CYS A 313 3.74 -5.21 -12.17
C CYS A 313 4.91 -6.15 -11.92
N ARG A 314 5.78 -5.76 -10.99
CA ARG A 314 6.80 -6.63 -10.41
C ARG A 314 6.74 -6.53 -8.89
N HIS A 315 6.85 -7.68 -8.24
CA HIS A 315 7.03 -7.81 -6.80
C HIS A 315 8.33 -8.57 -6.60
N VAL A 316 9.31 -7.92 -6.00
CA VAL A 316 10.62 -8.52 -5.69
C VAL A 316 10.91 -8.25 -4.23
N GLY A 317 11.11 -9.33 -3.47
CA GLY A 317 11.24 -9.25 -2.04
C GLY A 317 10.05 -8.54 -1.38
N ASN A 318 10.33 -7.41 -0.72
CA ASN A 318 9.35 -6.59 0.00
C ASN A 318 8.89 -5.34 -0.78
N GLN A 319 9.14 -5.27 -2.08
CA GLN A 319 8.88 -4.08 -2.89
C GLN A 319 8.07 -4.39 -4.15
N TRP A 320 7.08 -3.54 -4.39
CA TRP A 320 6.20 -3.56 -5.54
C TRP A 320 6.42 -2.34 -6.40
N GLU A 321 6.35 -2.56 -7.70
CA GLU A 321 6.18 -1.52 -8.70
C GLU A 321 5.08 -1.92 -9.68
N ILE A 322 4.26 -0.94 -10.04
CA ILE A 322 3.01 -1.15 -10.77
C ILE A 322 2.85 -0.01 -11.76
N ALA A 323 2.59 -0.33 -13.02
CA ALA A 323 2.20 0.63 -14.05
C ALA A 323 0.74 0.41 -14.42
N VAL A 324 -0.11 1.37 -14.05
CA VAL A 324 -1.54 1.39 -14.40
C VAL A 324 -1.72 2.22 -15.67
N PRO A 325 -2.28 1.68 -16.76
CA PRO A 325 -2.53 2.46 -17.97
C PRO A 325 -3.49 3.62 -17.69
N LYS A 326 -3.17 4.81 -18.21
CA LYS A 326 -4.06 5.98 -18.18
C LYS A 326 -5.45 5.67 -18.75
N SER A 327 -5.53 4.81 -19.77
CA SER A 327 -6.79 4.40 -20.38
C SER A 327 -7.71 3.61 -19.44
N ALA A 328 -7.19 3.09 -18.32
CA ALA A 328 -7.98 2.43 -17.29
C ALA A 328 -8.48 3.41 -16.21
N LEU A 329 -7.95 4.64 -16.16
CA LEU A 329 -8.40 5.63 -15.19
C LEU A 329 -9.84 6.07 -15.50
N PRO A 330 -10.69 6.22 -14.48
CA PRO A 330 -11.93 6.95 -14.59
C PRO A 330 -11.70 8.39 -15.03
N ALA A 331 -12.78 9.09 -15.39
CA ALA A 331 -12.73 10.51 -15.67
C ALA A 331 -12.04 11.29 -14.53
N TYR A 332 -11.13 12.17 -14.91
CA TYR A 332 -10.41 13.07 -14.01
C TYR A 332 -10.22 14.42 -14.70
N ASN A 333 -10.07 15.48 -13.91
CA ASN A 333 -9.83 16.81 -14.43
C ASN A 333 -8.34 17.14 -14.41
N LYS A 334 -7.72 17.22 -13.23
CA LYS A 334 -6.32 17.65 -13.06
C LYS A 334 -5.45 16.66 -12.33
N THR A 335 -6.00 16.03 -11.29
CA THR A 335 -5.18 15.24 -10.36
C THR A 335 -5.82 13.94 -9.93
N ILE A 336 -4.96 13.03 -9.50
CA ILE A 336 -5.31 11.74 -8.91
C ILE A 336 -4.63 11.58 -7.54
N SER A 337 -5.16 10.65 -6.75
CA SER A 337 -4.67 10.29 -5.42
C SER A 337 -4.54 8.77 -5.32
N PHE A 338 -3.66 8.26 -4.46
CA PHE A 338 -3.44 6.83 -4.27
C PHE A 338 -3.49 6.45 -2.80
N GLY A 339 -4.17 5.34 -2.50
CA GLY A 339 -4.36 4.85 -1.13
C GLY A 339 -4.88 3.43 -1.05
N LEU A 340 -5.08 2.96 0.19
CA LEU A 340 -5.90 1.78 0.45
C LEU A 340 -7.37 2.09 0.14
N TYR A 341 -8.07 1.13 -0.43
CA TYR A 341 -9.49 1.28 -0.73
C TYR A 341 -10.29 1.60 0.55
N ARG A 342 -11.22 2.56 0.46
CA ARG A 342 -12.05 3.05 1.59
C ARG A 342 -11.23 3.62 2.76
N SER A 343 -10.03 4.10 2.48
CA SER A 343 -9.15 4.75 3.46
C SER A 343 -8.66 6.09 2.94
N GLU A 344 -8.05 6.87 3.83
CA GLU A 344 -7.37 8.09 3.42
C GLU A 344 -6.24 7.78 2.43
N PRO A 345 -6.11 8.56 1.35
CA PRO A 345 -5.01 8.40 0.42
C PRO A 345 -3.67 8.66 1.11
N PHE A 346 -2.65 7.87 0.75
CA PHE A 346 -1.28 8.12 1.17
C PHE A 346 -0.69 9.31 0.43
N ILE A 347 -1.11 9.48 -0.83
CA ILE A 347 -0.60 10.48 -1.76
C ILE A 347 -1.82 11.14 -2.42
N SER A 348 -1.86 12.47 -2.44
CA SER A 348 -2.97 13.23 -3.01
C SER A 348 -2.50 14.29 -3.99
N GLY A 349 -3.34 14.61 -4.97
CA GLY A 349 -3.12 15.76 -5.85
C GLY A 349 -1.97 15.58 -6.84
N THR A 350 -1.73 14.35 -7.30
CA THR A 350 -0.71 14.05 -8.31
C THR A 350 -1.24 14.38 -9.69
N ALA A 351 -0.59 15.35 -10.36
CA ALA A 351 -0.88 15.73 -11.74
C ALA A 351 -0.04 14.90 -12.72
N ASN A 352 -0.52 14.78 -13.96
CA ASN A 352 0.28 14.22 -15.05
C ASN A 352 1.45 15.17 -15.37
N ILE A 353 2.69 14.69 -15.29
CA ILE A 353 3.87 15.52 -15.56
C ILE A 353 4.04 15.81 -17.06
N LYS A 354 3.44 14.98 -17.92
CA LYS A 354 3.34 15.23 -19.36
C LYS A 354 2.02 15.94 -19.62
N ASP A 355 2.08 17.12 -20.22
CA ASP A 355 0.90 17.85 -20.65
C ASP A 355 0.10 17.01 -21.65
N ASP A 356 -1.10 16.61 -21.23
CA ASP A 356 -2.03 15.80 -22.00
C ASP A 356 -3.27 16.59 -22.44
N GLY A 357 -3.24 17.93 -22.32
CA GLY A 357 -4.37 18.79 -22.63
C GLY A 357 -5.48 18.77 -21.56
N SER A 358 -5.23 18.19 -20.38
CA SER A 358 -6.11 18.28 -19.20
C SER A 358 -6.07 19.64 -18.49
N SER A 359 -5.27 20.60 -18.99
CA SER A 359 -5.09 21.93 -18.40
C SER A 359 -6.34 22.81 -18.47
N ASP A 360 -7.27 22.52 -19.38
CA ASP A 360 -8.55 23.21 -19.44
C ASP A 360 -9.53 22.51 -18.50
N ASP A 361 -9.98 23.23 -17.47
CA ASP A 361 -11.08 22.78 -16.62
C ASP A 361 -12.24 22.33 -17.53
N LYS A 362 -12.44 21.01 -17.64
CA LYS A 362 -13.61 20.43 -18.33
C LYS A 362 -14.84 20.59 -17.44
N ILE A 363 -15.14 21.85 -17.17
CA ILE A 363 -16.33 22.27 -16.48
C ILE A 363 -17.45 22.22 -17.52
N ILE A 364 -18.11 21.07 -17.59
CA ILE A 364 -19.38 20.92 -18.33
C ILE A 364 -20.48 21.07 -17.27
N TYR A 365 -21.09 22.24 -17.19
CA TYR A 365 -22.22 22.51 -16.26
C TYR A 365 -23.58 22.54 -16.97
N ASP A 366 -23.66 22.00 -18.19
CA ASP A 366 -24.92 21.84 -18.91
C ASP A 366 -25.56 20.49 -18.57
N ILE A 367 -25.73 20.23 -17.26
CA ILE A 367 -26.38 19.01 -16.75
C ILE A 367 -27.86 19.04 -17.11
N ARG A 368 -28.37 17.98 -17.76
CA ARG A 368 -29.73 17.94 -18.31
C ARG A 368 -30.37 16.60 -18.08
N TYR A 369 -31.63 16.64 -17.63
CA TYR A 369 -32.48 15.47 -17.63
C TYR A 369 -32.87 15.08 -19.06
N ASP A 370 -32.14 14.13 -19.64
CA ASP A 370 -32.40 13.62 -21.00
C ASP A 370 -32.13 12.11 -21.17
N GLY A 371 -31.66 11.43 -20.12
CA GLY A 371 -31.34 10.01 -20.15
C GLY A 371 -30.00 9.70 -20.83
N LEU A 372 -29.21 10.71 -21.15
CA LEU A 372 -27.79 10.59 -21.50
C LEU A 372 -26.97 10.93 -20.25
N TYR A 373 -25.89 10.19 -20.02
CA TYR A 373 -25.12 10.28 -18.78
C TYR A 373 -23.76 10.97 -18.95
N GLY A 374 -23.45 11.45 -20.17
CA GLY A 374 -22.13 12.00 -20.51
C GLY A 374 -21.86 13.38 -19.90
N ASP A 375 -22.91 14.14 -19.61
CA ASP A 375 -22.83 15.42 -18.89
C ASP A 375 -22.41 15.22 -17.41
N TRP A 376 -22.75 14.07 -16.81
CA TRP A 376 -22.33 13.68 -15.47
C TRP A 376 -20.88 13.19 -15.38
N GLU A 377 -20.24 12.82 -16.50
CA GLU A 377 -18.89 12.22 -16.54
C GLU A 377 -17.83 13.10 -15.90
N TYR A 378 -17.97 14.43 -15.98
CA TYR A 378 -17.05 15.40 -15.39
C TYR A 378 -17.65 16.12 -14.18
N TYR A 379 -18.73 15.58 -13.60
CA TYR A 379 -19.34 16.11 -12.38
C TYR A 379 -18.94 15.24 -11.17
N PRO A 380 -18.58 15.83 -10.02
CA PRO A 380 -18.11 15.03 -8.88
C PRO A 380 -19.14 14.04 -8.34
N HIS A 381 -18.71 12.80 -8.12
CA HIS A 381 -19.52 11.72 -7.55
C HIS A 381 -19.09 11.35 -6.14
N THR A 382 -20.03 10.85 -5.35
CA THR A 382 -19.83 10.30 -4.02
C THR A 382 -20.06 8.80 -4.02
N THR A 383 -19.14 8.03 -3.45
CA THR A 383 -19.26 6.58 -3.26
C THR A 383 -20.40 6.23 -2.28
N ILE A 384 -21.21 5.23 -2.64
CA ILE A 384 -22.33 4.66 -1.88
C ILE A 384 -21.96 3.22 -1.54
N GLN A 385 -21.81 2.91 -0.26
CA GLN A 385 -21.20 1.67 0.21
C GLN A 385 -22.22 0.57 0.45
N TYR A 386 -21.92 -0.62 -0.05
CA TYR A 386 -22.68 -1.81 0.30
C TYR A 386 -22.13 -2.53 1.54
N SER A 387 -23.00 -3.20 2.31
CA SER A 387 -22.63 -3.83 3.59
C SER A 387 -21.54 -4.92 3.51
N THR A 388 -21.33 -5.54 2.34
CA THR A 388 -20.25 -6.51 2.08
C THR A 388 -19.13 -5.93 1.21
N ALA A 389 -19.17 -4.64 0.91
CA ALA A 389 -18.20 -3.96 0.06
C ALA A 389 -16.80 -4.01 0.67
N GLY A 390 -15.80 -4.13 -0.20
CA GLY A 390 -14.41 -4.25 0.22
C GLY A 390 -13.86 -5.66 0.15
N THR A 391 -14.66 -6.73 0.07
CA THR A 391 -14.13 -8.13 0.13
C THR A 391 -13.40 -8.62 -1.12
N HIS A 392 -13.78 -8.16 -2.31
CA HIS A 392 -13.20 -8.61 -3.59
C HIS A 392 -13.06 -7.48 -4.62
N HIS A 393 -12.08 -7.53 -5.52
CA HIS A 393 -11.82 -6.50 -6.53
C HIS A 393 -12.98 -6.27 -7.51
N ASN A 394 -13.77 -7.30 -7.82
CA ASN A 394 -14.96 -7.22 -8.69
C ASN A 394 -16.20 -6.64 -7.99
N MET A 395 -16.08 -6.31 -6.70
CA MET A 395 -17.13 -5.70 -5.88
C MET A 395 -16.78 -4.23 -5.69
N VAL A 396 -17.11 -3.43 -6.70
CA VAL A 396 -16.96 -1.97 -6.71
C VAL A 396 -18.24 -1.35 -6.14
N ASP A 397 -18.07 -0.38 -5.24
CA ASP A 397 -19.19 0.35 -4.66
C ASP A 397 -19.96 1.15 -5.72
N SER A 398 -21.22 1.47 -5.41
CA SER A 398 -22.03 2.32 -6.27
C SER A 398 -21.62 3.78 -6.10
N ALA A 399 -22.04 4.68 -6.99
CA ALA A 399 -21.77 6.10 -6.82
C ALA A 399 -22.91 6.97 -7.32
N GLY A 400 -22.98 8.19 -6.81
CA GLY A 400 -23.98 9.14 -7.28
C GLY A 400 -23.63 10.59 -7.02
N ALA A 401 -24.36 11.48 -7.67
CA ALA A 401 -24.18 12.91 -7.63
C ALA A 401 -25.53 13.64 -7.59
N LEU A 402 -25.53 14.84 -7.03
CA LEU A 402 -26.66 15.76 -7.04
C LEU A 402 -26.21 17.13 -7.55
N PHE A 403 -27.00 17.72 -8.43
CA PHE A 403 -26.85 19.06 -8.95
C PHE A 403 -28.13 19.87 -8.68
N SER A 404 -28.00 21.13 -8.30
CA SER A 404 -29.13 22.00 -7.99
C SER A 404 -29.01 23.31 -8.76
N ASN A 405 -30.07 23.69 -9.47
CA ASN A 405 -30.16 24.94 -10.24
C ASN A 405 -31.20 25.91 -9.68
N GLU A 406 -31.30 25.97 -8.35
CA GLU A 406 -32.23 26.81 -7.56
C GLU A 406 -33.71 26.42 -7.64
N SER A 407 -34.23 26.04 -8.80
CA SER A 407 -35.63 25.59 -8.97
C SER A 407 -35.78 24.08 -9.05
N THR A 408 -34.72 23.38 -9.44
CA THR A 408 -34.75 21.94 -9.71
C THR A 408 -33.48 21.29 -9.18
N VAL A 409 -33.63 20.08 -8.66
CA VAL A 409 -32.52 19.19 -8.38
C VAL A 409 -32.48 18.15 -9.48
N LEU A 410 -31.30 17.94 -10.04
CA LEU A 410 -30.97 16.81 -10.89
C LEU A 410 -30.07 15.86 -10.10
N GLY A 411 -30.13 14.57 -10.41
CA GLY A 411 -29.26 13.59 -9.80
C GLY A 411 -28.99 12.42 -10.71
N HIS A 412 -27.80 11.84 -10.55
CA HIS A 412 -27.36 10.65 -11.26
C HIS A 412 -26.81 9.64 -10.26
N VAL A 413 -27.17 8.38 -10.42
CA VAL A 413 -26.67 7.27 -9.58
C VAL A 413 -26.45 6.06 -10.45
N TYR A 414 -25.33 5.37 -10.26
CA TYR A 414 -25.01 4.16 -11.00
C TYR A 414 -24.42 3.07 -10.10
N THR A 415 -24.49 1.84 -10.59
CA THR A 415 -23.84 0.68 -9.98
C THR A 415 -23.33 -0.28 -11.04
N THR A 416 -22.20 -0.92 -10.75
CA THR A 416 -21.65 -2.05 -11.52
C THR A 416 -21.54 -3.31 -10.65
N MET A 417 -22.06 -3.26 -9.42
CA MET A 417 -21.96 -4.35 -8.47
C MET A 417 -22.93 -5.47 -8.87
N PRO A 418 -22.46 -6.71 -9.08
CA PRO A 418 -23.29 -7.81 -9.58
C PRO A 418 -24.58 -8.04 -8.80
N GLU A 419 -24.55 -7.91 -7.47
CA GLU A 419 -25.69 -8.07 -6.59
C GLU A 419 -26.78 -7.02 -6.84
N HIS A 420 -26.39 -5.78 -7.14
CA HIS A 420 -27.33 -4.70 -7.48
C HIS A 420 -27.86 -4.84 -8.91
N LEU A 421 -27.01 -5.26 -9.86
CA LEU A 421 -27.44 -5.54 -11.23
C LEU A 421 -28.54 -6.61 -11.30
N ASN A 422 -28.59 -7.53 -10.33
CA ASN A 422 -29.66 -8.54 -10.24
C ASN A 422 -31.02 -7.96 -9.80
N GLU A 423 -31.06 -6.74 -9.23
CA GLU A 423 -32.31 -6.05 -8.90
C GLU A 423 -32.96 -5.41 -10.15
N ALA A 424 -32.15 -5.07 -11.17
CA ALA A 424 -32.57 -4.60 -12.50
C ALA A 424 -33.68 -3.53 -12.43
N GLY A 425 -33.31 -2.35 -11.91
CA GLY A 425 -34.15 -1.19 -11.66
C GLY A 425 -34.68 -1.09 -10.21
N GLY A 426 -34.67 -2.19 -9.46
CA GLY A 426 -35.14 -2.21 -8.07
C GLY A 426 -34.27 -1.36 -7.14
N GLU A 427 -32.97 -1.34 -7.42
CA GLU A 427 -31.93 -0.60 -6.72
C GLU A 427 -32.11 0.92 -6.77
N PHE A 428 -32.77 1.43 -7.82
CA PHE A 428 -33.08 2.87 -7.99
C PHE A 428 -34.52 3.24 -7.64
N THR A 429 -35.43 2.27 -7.55
CA THR A 429 -36.87 2.53 -7.37
C THR A 429 -37.41 2.08 -6.02
N GLN A 430 -36.58 1.45 -5.19
CA GLN A 430 -36.93 0.99 -3.85
C GLN A 430 -35.98 1.57 -2.80
N ALA A 431 -36.50 1.83 -1.59
CA ALA A 431 -35.74 2.41 -0.48
C ALA A 431 -35.04 3.74 -0.82
N VAL A 432 -35.64 4.53 -1.72
CA VAL A 432 -35.17 5.88 -2.06
C VAL A 432 -35.74 6.87 -1.05
N THR A 433 -34.89 7.77 -0.55
CA THR A 433 -35.32 8.87 0.32
C THR A 433 -34.62 10.15 -0.10
N PHE A 434 -35.38 11.23 -0.25
CA PHE A 434 -34.84 12.58 -0.35
C PHE A 434 -35.04 13.31 0.97
N LYS A 435 -33.99 13.95 1.48
CA LYS A 435 -33.98 14.65 2.76
C LYS A 435 -33.48 16.08 2.56
N PHE A 436 -34.12 17.02 3.23
CA PHE A 436 -33.82 18.44 3.13
C PHE A 436 -33.34 18.96 4.49
N ASN A 437 -32.31 19.81 4.47
CA ASN A 437 -31.71 20.40 5.66
C ASN A 437 -31.27 19.39 6.74
N ASP A 438 -30.90 18.18 6.31
CA ASP A 438 -30.57 17.06 7.21
C ASP A 438 -31.65 16.75 8.26
N SER A 439 -32.92 17.02 7.93
CA SER A 439 -34.04 16.87 8.85
C SER A 439 -34.96 15.75 8.43
N TYR A 440 -35.15 14.76 9.32
CA TYR A 440 -36.13 13.68 9.10
C TYR A 440 -37.59 14.18 9.14
N ASN A 441 -37.83 15.43 9.54
CA ASN A 441 -39.14 16.08 9.41
C ASN A 441 -39.35 16.71 8.02
N GLN A 442 -38.30 16.80 7.20
CA GLN A 442 -38.31 17.36 5.86
C GLN A 442 -37.83 16.31 4.87
N VAL A 443 -38.72 15.38 4.53
CA VAL A 443 -38.42 14.23 3.67
C VAL A 443 -39.46 14.04 2.58
N LEU A 444 -39.02 13.54 1.44
CA LEU A 444 -39.85 13.09 0.34
C LEU A 444 -39.55 11.60 0.10
N TYR A 445 -40.59 10.77 0.16
CA TYR A 445 -40.50 9.35 -0.12
C TYR A 445 -41.16 9.09 -1.47
N PRO A 446 -40.37 8.86 -2.53
CA PRO A 446 -40.93 8.72 -3.87
C PRO A 446 -41.73 7.42 -4.00
N ARG A 447 -42.92 7.55 -4.58
CA ARG A 447 -43.67 6.48 -5.25
C ARG A 447 -43.48 6.65 -6.75
N PHE A 448 -42.88 5.64 -7.37
CA PHE A 448 -42.64 5.62 -8.81
C PHE A 448 -43.82 5.02 -9.56
N VAL A 449 -44.31 5.74 -10.57
CA VAL A 449 -45.42 5.34 -11.45
C VAL A 449 -45.01 5.48 -12.91
N THR A 450 -45.70 4.81 -13.83
CA THR A 450 -45.47 5.01 -15.27
C THR A 450 -46.66 5.73 -15.90
N VAL A 451 -46.39 6.51 -16.93
CA VAL A 451 -47.41 7.23 -17.69
C VAL A 451 -47.30 6.81 -19.16
N ASP A 452 -48.40 6.44 -19.79
CA ASP A 452 -48.41 6.10 -21.21
C ASP A 452 -48.45 7.34 -22.12
N GLU A 453 -48.34 7.14 -23.43
CA GLU A 453 -48.37 8.23 -24.43
C GLU A 453 -49.66 9.07 -24.40
N GLN A 454 -50.76 8.52 -23.89
CA GLN A 454 -52.04 9.21 -23.74
C GLN A 454 -52.16 9.94 -22.38
N GLY A 455 -51.13 9.84 -21.54
CA GLY A 455 -51.08 10.45 -20.22
C GLY A 455 -51.71 9.59 -19.12
N ASN A 456 -52.14 8.35 -19.39
CA ASN A 456 -52.78 7.53 -18.36
C ASN A 456 -51.75 7.03 -17.35
N ILE A 457 -52.11 7.11 -16.06
CA ILE A 457 -51.22 6.75 -14.96
C ILE A 457 -51.42 5.27 -14.60
N ASN A 458 -50.32 4.52 -14.61
CA ASN A 458 -50.24 3.24 -13.93
C ASN A 458 -49.58 3.42 -12.56
N TRP A 459 -50.39 3.46 -11.50
CA TRP A 459 -49.95 3.66 -10.11
C TRP A 459 -49.15 2.51 -9.51
N ASN A 460 -49.14 1.34 -10.16
CA ASN A 460 -48.45 0.14 -9.68
C ASN A 460 -47.70 -0.53 -10.84
N PRO A 461 -46.71 0.15 -11.45
CA PRO A 461 -45.93 -0.46 -12.51
C PRO A 461 -44.96 -1.49 -11.94
N LYS A 462 -44.40 -2.32 -12.83
CA LYS A 462 -43.21 -3.11 -12.52
C LYS A 462 -42.02 -2.17 -12.39
N ARG A 463 -41.18 -2.38 -11.37
CA ARG A 463 -40.06 -1.48 -11.01
C ARG A 463 -38.73 -2.19 -10.78
N ASP A 464 -38.76 -3.51 -10.71
CA ASP A 464 -37.62 -4.39 -10.50
C ASP A 464 -37.64 -5.52 -11.51
N ARG A 465 -36.52 -6.23 -11.65
CA ARG A 465 -36.38 -7.35 -12.60
C ARG A 465 -36.78 -6.92 -14.01
N LEU A 466 -36.51 -5.67 -14.36
CA LEU A 466 -36.77 -5.14 -15.68
C LEU A 466 -35.86 -5.85 -16.68
N SER A 467 -36.25 -5.87 -17.94
CA SER A 467 -35.34 -6.32 -19.00
C SER A 467 -34.35 -5.20 -19.31
N ASP A 468 -33.24 -5.52 -19.96
CA ASP A 468 -32.34 -4.50 -20.51
C ASP A 468 -33.12 -3.46 -21.31
N GLY A 469 -32.86 -2.18 -21.02
CA GLY A 469 -33.56 -1.06 -21.63
C GLY A 469 -33.70 0.15 -20.72
N THR A 470 -34.32 1.19 -21.26
CA THR A 470 -34.52 2.49 -20.59
C THR A 470 -35.99 2.67 -20.24
N TYR A 471 -36.26 3.10 -19.00
CA TYR A 471 -37.59 3.22 -18.42
C TYR A 471 -37.77 4.60 -17.78
N GLU A 472 -38.87 5.30 -18.10
CA GLU A 472 -39.23 6.57 -17.46
C GLU A 472 -40.27 6.33 -16.36
N PHE A 473 -39.99 6.82 -15.16
CA PHE A 473 -40.89 6.84 -14.02
C PHE A 473 -41.21 8.27 -13.60
N TYR A 474 -42.46 8.50 -13.23
CA TYR A 474 -42.93 9.73 -12.63
C TYR A 474 -42.88 9.60 -11.11
N MET A 475 -42.43 10.65 -10.42
CA MET A 475 -42.20 10.65 -8.98
C MET A 475 -43.32 11.37 -8.25
N PHE A 476 -44.14 10.60 -7.54
CA PHE A 476 -45.12 11.08 -6.57
C PHE A 476 -44.59 10.84 -5.16
N ASP A 477 -45.22 11.38 -4.12
CA ASP A 477 -44.88 10.98 -2.75
C ASP A 477 -45.71 9.76 -2.32
N THR A 478 -45.21 8.95 -1.38
CA THR A 478 -45.98 7.85 -0.79
C THR A 478 -47.28 8.29 -0.11
N SER A 479 -47.44 9.58 0.23
CA SER A 479 -48.70 10.14 0.73
C SER A 479 -49.76 10.41 -0.35
N ALA A 480 -49.44 10.25 -1.64
CA ALA A 480 -50.40 10.44 -2.73
C ALA A 480 -51.57 9.47 -2.61
N TRP A 481 -52.78 9.91 -2.97
CA TRP A 481 -53.99 9.09 -2.92
C TRP A 481 -53.97 7.96 -3.94
N GLY A 482 -53.33 8.20 -5.09
CA GLY A 482 -53.21 7.22 -6.15
C GLY A 482 -54.51 7.02 -6.93
N THR A 483 -55.30 8.09 -7.09
CA THR A 483 -56.65 8.04 -7.67
C THR A 483 -56.74 8.71 -9.03
N SER A 484 -55.83 9.65 -9.33
CA SER A 484 -55.78 10.36 -10.60
C SER A 484 -55.57 9.38 -11.76
N LYS A 485 -56.34 9.54 -12.84
CA LYS A 485 -56.26 8.64 -13.99
C LYS A 485 -55.31 9.13 -15.07
N ASN A 486 -55.11 10.44 -15.17
CA ASN A 486 -54.30 11.07 -16.20
C ASN A 486 -53.35 12.10 -15.59
N ILE A 487 -52.11 12.16 -16.07
CA ILE A 487 -51.07 13.07 -15.56
C ILE A 487 -51.39 14.56 -15.78
N ASN A 488 -52.25 14.85 -16.75
CA ASN A 488 -52.67 16.22 -17.05
C ASN A 488 -53.90 16.67 -16.23
N GLU A 489 -54.49 15.77 -15.44
CA GLU A 489 -55.70 15.98 -14.65
C GLU A 489 -55.51 15.33 -13.26
N LEU A 490 -54.65 15.93 -12.43
CA LEU A 490 -54.31 15.43 -11.11
C LEU A 490 -55.28 15.95 -10.03
N ASP A 491 -55.68 15.06 -9.12
CA ASP A 491 -56.32 15.42 -7.86
C ASP A 491 -55.34 16.22 -6.98
N ASP A 492 -55.86 17.09 -6.10
CA ASP A 492 -55.05 17.97 -5.24
C ASP A 492 -53.98 17.23 -4.41
N ALA A 493 -54.22 15.97 -4.05
CA ALA A 493 -53.30 15.16 -3.26
C ALA A 493 -52.27 14.36 -4.09
N ASP A 494 -52.48 14.23 -5.40
CA ASP A 494 -51.64 13.45 -6.30
C ASP A 494 -50.64 14.38 -7.02
N ILE A 495 -49.70 14.95 -6.26
CA ILE A 495 -48.69 15.88 -6.81
C ILE A 495 -47.53 15.09 -7.42
N CYS A 496 -47.25 15.33 -8.70
CA CYS A 496 -46.04 14.86 -9.37
C CYS A 496 -44.88 15.83 -9.13
N TYR A 497 -43.86 15.38 -8.38
CA TYR A 497 -42.70 16.19 -8.00
C TYR A 497 -41.60 16.19 -9.06
N GLY A 498 -41.55 15.19 -9.94
CA GLY A 498 -40.51 15.08 -10.96
C GLY A 498 -40.54 13.74 -11.68
N LYS A 499 -39.41 13.37 -12.28
CA LYS A 499 -39.26 12.12 -13.03
C LYS A 499 -37.89 11.49 -12.83
N MET A 500 -37.78 10.21 -13.17
CA MET A 500 -36.56 9.42 -13.15
C MET A 500 -36.50 8.55 -14.41
N ILE A 501 -35.38 8.59 -15.14
CA ILE A 501 -35.01 7.62 -16.16
C ILE A 501 -34.11 6.58 -15.50
N VAL A 502 -34.44 5.30 -15.69
CA VAL A 502 -33.63 4.16 -15.26
C VAL A 502 -33.19 3.39 -16.50
N THR A 503 -31.89 3.20 -16.67
CA THR A 503 -31.32 2.35 -17.70
C THR A 503 -30.76 1.10 -17.05
N VAL A 504 -31.32 -0.06 -17.44
CA VAL A 504 -30.86 -1.39 -17.01
C VAL A 504 -30.02 -1.99 -18.12
N GLY A 505 -28.82 -2.45 -17.76
CA GLY A 505 -27.83 -2.97 -18.70
C GLY A 505 -27.14 -4.22 -18.18
N SER A 506 -26.36 -4.86 -19.06
CA SER A 506 -25.72 -6.14 -18.75
C SER A 506 -24.59 -6.07 -17.70
N ASN A 507 -23.97 -4.91 -17.54
CA ASN A 507 -22.77 -4.69 -16.72
C ASN A 507 -22.80 -3.39 -15.90
N ARG A 508 -23.81 -2.56 -16.09
CA ARG A 508 -24.02 -1.29 -15.41
C ARG A 508 -25.50 -0.96 -15.47
N ASP A 509 -26.05 -0.63 -14.31
CA ASP A 509 -27.36 -0.01 -14.18
C ASP A 509 -27.14 1.43 -13.70
N GLU A 510 -27.91 2.36 -14.23
CA GLU A 510 -27.82 3.78 -13.86
C GLU A 510 -29.15 4.50 -13.99
N CYS A 511 -29.35 5.52 -13.16
CA CYS A 511 -30.53 6.36 -13.21
C CYS A 511 -30.16 7.84 -13.23
N GLU A 512 -31.01 8.60 -13.91
CA GLU A 512 -31.01 10.05 -13.86
C GLU A 512 -32.40 10.50 -13.39
N PHE A 513 -32.48 11.49 -12.52
CA PHE A 513 -33.75 12.01 -12.05
C PHE A 513 -33.72 13.51 -11.84
N TYR A 514 -34.90 14.09 -11.79
CA TYR A 514 -35.08 15.44 -11.31
C TYR A 514 -36.31 15.58 -10.41
N PHE A 515 -36.32 16.59 -9.56
CA PHE A 515 -37.53 17.05 -8.89
C PHE A 515 -37.58 18.57 -8.70
N ASP A 516 -38.79 19.08 -8.72
CA ASP A 516 -39.16 20.49 -8.61
C ASP A 516 -39.15 20.94 -7.14
N LEU A 517 -38.32 21.92 -6.82
CA LEU A 517 -38.14 22.39 -5.45
C LEU A 517 -39.33 23.21 -4.94
N ASP A 518 -40.03 23.94 -5.80
CA ASP A 518 -41.22 24.72 -5.39
C ASP A 518 -42.32 23.77 -4.92
N LYS A 519 -42.57 22.68 -5.65
CA LYS A 519 -43.53 21.65 -5.25
C LYS A 519 -43.14 20.97 -3.94
N VAL A 520 -41.86 20.68 -3.77
CA VAL A 520 -41.37 20.09 -2.52
C VAL A 520 -41.50 21.06 -1.35
N ALA A 521 -41.14 22.33 -1.52
CA ALA A 521 -41.26 23.36 -0.50
C ALA A 521 -42.72 23.56 -0.07
N GLN A 522 -43.65 23.58 -1.03
CA GLN A 522 -45.08 23.63 -0.77
C GLN A 522 -45.56 22.44 0.08
N LYS A 523 -45.12 21.21 -0.24
CA LYS A 523 -45.42 20.01 0.58
C LYS A 523 -44.91 20.15 2.00
N LEU A 524 -43.70 20.67 2.15
CA LEU A 524 -43.00 20.77 3.44
C LEU A 524 -43.42 22.02 4.24
N GLY A 525 -44.25 22.89 3.67
CA GLY A 525 -44.73 24.11 4.32
C GLY A 525 -43.61 25.14 4.56
N CYS A 526 -42.65 25.23 3.65
CA CYS A 526 -41.52 26.15 3.71
C CYS A 526 -41.28 26.84 2.36
N ASP A 527 -40.31 27.76 2.30
CA ASP A 527 -39.86 28.37 1.05
C ASP A 527 -38.67 27.61 0.46
N VAL A 528 -38.50 27.64 -0.86
CA VAL A 528 -37.35 27.00 -1.53
C VAL A 528 -36.00 27.53 -1.01
N SER A 529 -35.95 28.82 -0.65
CA SER A 529 -34.78 29.44 -0.03
C SER A 529 -34.45 28.90 1.37
N ASP A 530 -35.34 28.11 1.99
CA ASP A 530 -35.04 27.46 3.27
C ASP A 530 -34.18 26.21 3.09
N PHE A 531 -34.07 25.69 1.86
CA PHE A 531 -33.19 24.56 1.57
C PHE A 531 -31.74 25.03 1.50
N LYS A 532 -30.96 24.58 2.50
CA LYS A 532 -29.50 24.78 2.63
C LYS A 532 -28.72 23.56 2.17
N GLN A 533 -29.30 22.37 2.37
CA GLN A 533 -28.73 21.10 1.95
C GLN A 533 -29.83 20.20 1.44
N ILE A 534 -29.52 19.46 0.38
CA ILE A 534 -30.40 18.47 -0.21
C ILE A 534 -29.61 17.17 -0.28
N SER A 535 -30.22 16.09 0.18
CA SER A 535 -29.60 14.79 0.28
C SER A 535 -30.48 13.71 -0.34
N ALA A 536 -29.86 12.74 -1.01
CA ALA A 536 -30.53 11.55 -1.55
C ALA A 536 -29.87 10.29 -1.00
N GLN A 537 -30.69 9.32 -0.60
CA GLN A 537 -30.25 7.99 -0.20
C GLN A 537 -30.91 6.93 -1.08
N PHE A 538 -30.10 6.01 -1.58
CA PHE A 538 -30.52 4.84 -2.35
C PHE A 538 -30.26 3.59 -1.50
N GLY A 539 -31.20 3.29 -0.61
CA GLY A 539 -31.02 2.32 0.49
C GLY A 539 -30.70 0.89 0.04
N ARG A 540 -31.02 0.54 -1.21
CA ARG A 540 -30.65 -0.75 -1.82
C ARG A 540 -29.17 -0.83 -2.16
N LEU A 541 -28.57 0.28 -2.59
CA LEU A 541 -27.14 0.39 -2.94
C LEU A 541 -26.26 0.56 -1.69
N GLY A 542 -26.75 1.29 -0.69
CA GLY A 542 -26.00 1.59 0.52
C GLY A 542 -26.75 2.52 1.47
N GLN A 543 -26.13 2.85 2.61
CA GLN A 543 -26.74 3.72 3.62
C GLN A 543 -26.22 5.17 3.57
N GLU A 544 -25.28 5.43 2.68
CA GLU A 544 -24.65 6.72 2.45
C GLU A 544 -25.63 7.69 1.80
N TRP A 545 -25.45 8.97 2.13
CA TRP A 545 -26.23 10.06 1.57
C TRP A 545 -25.37 10.82 0.57
N ILE A 546 -25.87 10.97 -0.65
CA ILE A 546 -25.32 11.89 -1.64
C ILE A 546 -25.86 13.27 -1.32
N ASN A 547 -25.03 14.32 -1.39
CA ASN A 547 -25.40 15.67 -0.96
C ASN A 547 -25.12 16.71 -2.04
N THR A 548 -25.95 17.75 -2.05
CA THR A 548 -25.68 19.01 -2.75
C THR A 548 -26.15 20.19 -1.92
N ALA A 549 -25.67 21.38 -2.27
CA ALA A 549 -26.16 22.63 -1.72
C ALA A 549 -27.63 22.86 -2.11
N GLY A 550 -28.41 23.41 -1.20
CA GLY A 550 -29.77 23.84 -1.51
C GLY A 550 -29.80 25.15 -2.32
N ALA A 551 -30.99 25.55 -2.75
CA ALA A 551 -31.21 26.72 -3.61
C ALA A 551 -30.64 28.03 -3.03
N SER A 552 -30.62 28.18 -1.70
CA SER A 552 -30.11 29.39 -1.02
C SER A 552 -28.59 29.58 -1.06
N SER A 553 -27.85 28.54 -1.48
CA SER A 553 -26.39 28.47 -1.35
C SER A 553 -25.64 28.61 -2.68
N GLY A 554 -26.35 28.62 -3.82
CA GLY A 554 -25.78 28.70 -5.17
C GLY A 554 -25.03 27.43 -5.62
N ALA A 555 -24.99 27.19 -6.93
CA ALA A 555 -24.38 25.97 -7.52
C ALA A 555 -22.90 25.76 -7.13
N TRP A 556 -22.13 26.85 -6.95
CA TRP A 556 -20.72 26.80 -6.56
C TRP A 556 -20.49 26.16 -5.19
N LEU A 557 -21.37 26.41 -4.21
CA LEU A 557 -21.25 25.77 -2.89
C LEU A 557 -21.60 24.28 -2.95
N GLY A 558 -22.47 23.88 -3.90
CA GLY A 558 -22.81 22.48 -4.16
C GLY A 558 -21.58 21.67 -4.58
N LEU A 559 -20.79 22.21 -5.51
CA LEU A 559 -19.52 21.60 -5.93
C LEU A 559 -18.54 21.45 -4.74
N PHE A 560 -18.43 22.46 -3.88
CA PHE A 560 -17.63 22.38 -2.66
C PHE A 560 -18.13 21.31 -1.68
N ILE A 561 -19.45 21.11 -1.55
CA ILE A 561 -20.02 20.07 -0.68
C ILE A 561 -19.80 18.67 -1.27
N CYS A 562 -19.92 18.50 -2.59
CA CYS A 562 -19.61 17.23 -3.26
C CYS A 562 -18.12 16.88 -3.11
N ILE A 563 -17.21 17.82 -3.43
CA ILE A 563 -15.76 17.63 -3.29
C ILE A 563 -15.36 17.49 -1.81
N ALA A 564 -15.93 18.26 -0.90
CA ALA A 564 -15.67 18.12 0.54
C ALA A 564 -16.38 16.93 1.17
N GLY A 565 -17.28 16.23 0.48
CA GLY A 565 -17.76 14.90 0.88
C GLY A 565 -16.69 13.85 0.57
N THR A 566 -16.16 13.89 -0.65
CA THR A 566 -15.05 13.06 -1.14
C THR A 566 -13.76 13.32 -0.36
N CYS A 567 -13.46 14.58 -0.02
CA CYS A 567 -12.32 14.99 0.80
C CYS A 567 -12.66 15.18 2.30
N GLY A 568 -13.91 15.06 2.74
CA GLY A 568 -14.31 15.37 4.14
C GLY A 568 -14.11 14.23 5.11
N VAL A 569 -14.05 13.01 4.59
CA VAL A 569 -13.48 11.86 5.30
C VAL A 569 -12.05 12.20 5.77
N VAL A 570 -11.31 12.99 4.97
CA VAL A 570 -9.93 13.47 5.23
C VAL A 570 -9.83 14.42 6.42
N VAL A 571 -10.85 15.26 6.66
CA VAL A 571 -10.75 16.33 7.69
C VAL A 571 -11.33 15.92 9.04
N TYR A 572 -12.39 15.08 9.08
CA TYR A 572 -13.08 14.81 10.34
C TYR A 572 -12.29 13.91 11.32
N LYS A 573 -11.29 13.14 10.84
CA LYS A 573 -10.42 12.33 11.72
C LYS A 573 -9.27 13.11 12.38
N LYS A 574 -8.93 14.32 11.89
CA LYS A 574 -7.83 15.13 12.45
C LYS A 574 -8.09 15.65 13.88
N LYS A 575 -9.31 15.55 14.41
CA LYS A 575 -9.66 16.05 15.76
C LYS A 575 -9.51 15.04 16.90
N LYS A 576 -9.09 13.79 16.67
CA LYS A 576 -9.01 12.77 17.75
C LYS A 576 -7.62 12.26 18.12
N GLY A 577 -6.54 12.89 17.65
CA GLY A 577 -5.19 12.47 18.02
C GLY A 577 -4.19 13.61 17.93
N SER A 578 -4.40 14.66 18.73
CA SER A 578 -3.39 15.71 18.92
C SER A 578 -3.23 15.98 20.40
N ILE A 579 -2.53 15.09 21.09
CA ILE A 579 -1.73 15.47 22.25
C ILE A 579 -0.33 14.92 21.95
N GLN A 580 0.47 15.77 21.32
CA GLN A 580 1.92 15.57 21.19
C GLN A 580 2.58 15.70 22.56
N VAL A 581 3.45 14.75 22.89
CA VAL A 581 4.79 15.02 23.42
C VAL A 581 5.76 14.25 22.54
#